data_AF-A0A2D7VX50-F1
#
_entry.id   AF-A0A2D7VX50-F1
#
_cell.length_a   1.000
_cell.length_b   1.000
_cell.length_c   1.000
_cell.angle_alpha   90.00
_cell.angle_beta   90.00
_cell.angle_gamma   90.00
#
_symmetry.space_group_name_H-M   'P 1'
#
loop_
_entity.id
_entity.type
_entity.pdbx_description
1 polymer ?
#
loop_
_entity_poly.entity_id
_entity_poly.type
_entity_poly.pdbx_seq_one_letter_code
_entity_poly.pdbx_strand_id
1 'polypeptide(L)'
;MIEYFTFATEDANRYGVDGAIMLHHIRYWVAKNEANDRNFHEGRYWTYNSQSAFAKLFPFWTARKIGRLLTKLEEEGAIVSGNFNDKRYDRTKWFTLTNAIDNYGSLHMSKMTNGLVKNDSPIPDNYQETKQNTTHIVLPFESDLFKESWTLWKKYKKEEHKFGYKSEVSEQAALNKLNKLSNNNEQDAIELIEHAIAQGWKGFYTNGIRSKGKDFDAEKYRAYIDTL
;
A
#
# COMPACT_ATOMS: atom_id res chain seq x y z
N MET A 1 2.28 0.81 16.90
CA MET A 1 1.07 -0.03 17.13
C MET A 1 -0.12 0.92 17.08
N ILE A 2 -1.29 0.55 16.53
CA ILE A 2 -2.44 1.46 16.59
C ILE A 2 -2.87 1.55 18.06
N GLU A 3 -2.81 2.74 18.64
CA GLU A 3 -3.09 2.94 20.06
C GLU A 3 -4.59 3.18 20.34
N TYR A 4 -5.33 3.69 19.34
CA TYR A 4 -6.74 4.03 19.46
C TYR A 4 -7.54 3.54 18.25
N PHE A 5 -8.74 3.04 18.51
CA PHE A 5 -9.68 2.59 17.48
C PHE A 5 -10.96 3.42 17.57
N THR A 6 -11.38 3.94 16.43
CA THR A 6 -12.61 4.71 16.27
C THR A 6 -13.66 3.87 15.55
N PHE A 7 -14.94 4.10 15.87
CA PHE A 7 -16.08 3.47 15.20
C PHE A 7 -17.32 4.34 15.35
N ALA A 8 -18.31 4.16 14.46
CA ALA A 8 -19.60 4.83 14.55
C ALA A 8 -20.52 4.10 15.55
N THR A 9 -21.22 4.84 16.40
CA THR A 9 -22.18 4.27 17.36
C THR A 9 -23.28 3.46 16.67
N GLU A 10 -23.75 3.91 15.50
CA GLU A 10 -24.76 3.21 14.72
C GLU A 10 -24.28 1.83 14.23
N ASP A 11 -23.03 1.76 13.75
CA ASP A 11 -22.42 0.48 13.37
C ASP A 11 -22.27 -0.43 14.59
N ALA A 12 -21.99 0.12 15.78
CA ALA A 12 -21.90 -0.67 17.00
C ALA A 12 -23.26 -1.20 17.46
N ASN A 13 -24.33 -0.41 17.32
CA ASN A 13 -25.69 -0.86 17.60
C ASN A 13 -26.12 -1.99 16.66
N ARG A 14 -25.74 -1.89 15.38
CA ARG A 14 -26.15 -2.84 14.35
C ARG A 14 -25.29 -4.11 14.33
N TYR A 15 -23.97 -3.96 14.31
CA TYR A 15 -23.03 -5.06 14.08
C TYR A 15 -22.30 -5.53 15.36
N GLY A 16 -22.47 -4.80 16.47
CA GLY A 16 -21.69 -4.94 17.69
C GLY A 16 -20.37 -4.16 17.61
N VAL A 17 -19.78 -3.81 18.77
CA VAL A 17 -18.53 -3.03 18.86
C VAL A 17 -17.41 -3.63 18.01
N ASP A 18 -17.22 -4.95 18.07
CA ASP A 18 -16.18 -5.62 17.30
C ASP A 18 -16.40 -5.49 15.78
N GLY A 19 -17.67 -5.63 15.33
CA GLY A 19 -18.05 -5.47 13.94
C GLY A 19 -17.87 -4.02 13.47
N ALA A 20 -18.24 -3.05 14.31
CA ALA A 20 -18.11 -1.63 14.02
C ALA A 20 -16.66 -1.17 13.83
N ILE A 21 -15.75 -1.64 14.68
CA ILE A 21 -14.32 -1.36 14.57
C ILE A 21 -13.76 -1.94 13.26
N MET A 22 -14.10 -3.19 12.93
CA MET A 22 -13.64 -3.82 11.69
C MET A 22 -14.22 -3.12 10.46
N LEU A 23 -15.50 -2.78 10.49
CA LEU A 23 -16.17 -2.07 9.40
C LEU A 23 -15.58 -0.68 9.19
N HIS A 24 -15.34 0.08 10.25
CA HIS A 24 -14.67 1.39 10.16
C HIS A 24 -13.29 1.29 9.51
N HIS A 25 -12.51 0.27 9.87
CA HIS A 25 -11.21 0.03 9.26
C HIS A 25 -11.31 -0.27 7.75
N ILE A 26 -12.26 -1.11 7.35
CA ILE A 26 -12.51 -1.40 5.92
C ILE A 26 -12.92 -0.12 5.19
N ARG A 27 -13.85 0.68 5.74
CA ARG A 27 -14.26 1.97 5.19
C ARG A 27 -13.07 2.90 4.94
N TYR A 28 -12.21 3.06 5.95
CA TYR A 28 -11.02 3.90 5.84
C TYR A 28 -10.11 3.46 4.68
N TRP A 29 -9.81 2.16 4.57
CA TRP A 29 -8.90 1.69 3.53
C TRP A 29 -9.51 1.68 2.13
N VAL A 30 -10.81 1.44 1.99
CA VAL A 30 -11.51 1.59 0.71
C VAL A 30 -11.46 3.05 0.27
N ALA A 31 -11.83 4.00 1.13
CA ALA A 31 -11.77 5.44 0.85
C ALA A 31 -10.34 5.90 0.52
N LYS A 32 -9.33 5.37 1.24
CA LYS A 32 -7.93 5.66 0.96
C LYS A 32 -7.50 5.12 -0.41
N ASN A 33 -7.96 3.94 -0.80
CA ASN A 33 -7.63 3.35 -2.10
C ASN A 33 -8.34 4.09 -3.24
N GLU A 34 -9.59 4.51 -3.03
CA GLU A 34 -10.34 5.41 -3.92
C GLU A 34 -9.62 6.73 -4.15
N ALA A 35 -9.26 7.44 -3.07
CA ALA A 35 -8.55 8.72 -3.16
C ALA A 35 -7.14 8.62 -3.80
N ASN A 36 -6.60 7.41 -3.94
CA ASN A 36 -5.28 7.18 -4.54
C ASN A 36 -5.36 6.42 -5.87
N ASP A 37 -6.56 6.17 -6.41
CA ASP A 37 -6.80 5.39 -7.63
C ASP A 37 -6.11 4.02 -7.63
N ARG A 38 -6.22 3.29 -6.51
CA ARG A 38 -5.63 1.96 -6.33
C ARG A 38 -6.69 0.90 -6.09
N ASN A 39 -6.38 -0.34 -6.46
CA ASN A 39 -7.21 -1.51 -6.11
C ASN A 39 -8.67 -1.38 -6.61
N PHE A 40 -8.84 -0.80 -7.80
CA PHE A 40 -10.13 -0.69 -8.47
C PHE A 40 -10.41 -1.96 -9.28
N HIS A 41 -11.48 -2.67 -8.90
CA HIS A 41 -11.89 -3.91 -9.54
C HIS A 41 -13.43 -3.96 -9.59
N GLU A 42 -13.98 -4.41 -10.71
CA GLU A 42 -15.42 -4.61 -10.89
C GLU A 42 -16.26 -3.35 -10.56
N GLY A 43 -15.77 -2.17 -10.95
CA GLY A 43 -16.47 -0.91 -10.74
C GLY A 43 -16.42 -0.36 -9.31
N ARG A 44 -15.58 -0.93 -8.43
CA ARG A 44 -15.48 -0.56 -7.01
C ARG A 44 -14.04 -0.51 -6.54
N TYR A 45 -13.78 0.24 -5.49
CA TYR A 45 -12.49 0.23 -4.79
C TYR A 45 -12.51 -0.81 -3.66
N TRP A 46 -11.38 -1.48 -3.48
CA TRP A 46 -11.25 -2.60 -2.55
C TRP A 46 -10.06 -2.43 -1.61
N THR A 47 -10.15 -3.03 -0.43
CA THR A 47 -9.00 -3.30 0.43
C THR A 47 -8.82 -4.81 0.56
N TYR A 48 -7.60 -5.25 0.86
CA TYR A 48 -7.31 -6.66 1.00
C TYR A 48 -6.49 -6.91 2.26
N ASN A 49 -6.79 -8.02 2.93
CA ASN A 49 -5.94 -8.49 4.01
C ASN A 49 -6.19 -9.97 4.32
N SER A 50 -5.19 -10.63 4.89
CA SER A 50 -5.39 -11.96 5.47
C SER A 50 -5.86 -11.85 6.92
N GLN A 51 -6.55 -12.86 7.43
CA GLN A 51 -6.97 -12.91 8.83
C GLN A 51 -5.78 -12.82 9.80
N SER A 52 -4.64 -13.41 9.43
CA SER A 52 -3.41 -13.37 10.24
C SER A 52 -2.76 -11.98 10.23
N ALA A 53 -2.81 -11.26 9.11
CA ALA A 53 -2.31 -9.89 9.05
C ALA A 53 -3.26 -8.90 9.77
N PHE A 54 -4.58 -9.10 9.70
CA PHE A 54 -5.51 -8.37 10.57
C PHE A 54 -5.22 -8.63 12.05
N ALA A 55 -4.91 -9.86 12.46
CA ALA A 55 -4.59 -10.17 13.85
C ALA A 55 -3.31 -9.45 14.36
N LYS A 56 -2.41 -9.04 13.46
CA LYS A 56 -1.27 -8.19 13.81
C LYS A 56 -1.67 -6.73 14.02
N LEU A 57 -2.68 -6.24 13.31
CA LEU A 57 -3.21 -4.87 13.44
C LEU A 57 -4.15 -4.74 14.64
N PHE A 58 -4.89 -5.82 14.95
CA PHE A 58 -5.83 -5.92 16.06
C PHE A 58 -5.38 -7.01 17.03
N PRO A 59 -4.30 -6.79 17.82
CA PRO A 59 -3.66 -7.83 18.64
C PRO A 59 -4.55 -8.36 19.77
N PHE A 60 -5.72 -7.76 19.99
CA PHE A 60 -6.74 -8.21 20.94
C PHE A 60 -7.77 -9.19 20.32
N TRP A 61 -7.70 -9.46 19.02
CA TRP A 61 -8.50 -10.49 18.36
C TRP A 61 -7.63 -11.57 17.71
N THR A 62 -8.05 -12.82 17.85
CA THR A 62 -7.45 -13.93 17.11
C THR A 62 -7.85 -13.88 15.64
N ALA A 63 -7.02 -14.46 14.75
CA ALA A 63 -7.35 -14.62 13.33
C ALA A 63 -8.71 -15.32 13.12
N ARG A 64 -9.05 -16.29 13.98
CA ARG A 64 -10.34 -16.98 13.96
C ARG A 64 -11.50 -16.04 14.30
N LYS A 65 -11.34 -15.17 15.31
CA LYS A 65 -12.36 -14.16 15.65
C LYS A 65 -12.54 -13.17 14.51
N ILE A 66 -11.46 -12.70 13.89
CA ILE A 66 -11.51 -11.83 12.70
C ILE A 66 -12.27 -12.50 11.56
N GLY A 67 -11.97 -13.77 11.27
CA GLY A 67 -12.70 -14.52 10.23
C GLY A 67 -14.21 -14.57 10.48
N ARG A 68 -14.62 -14.79 11.74
CA ARG A 68 -16.04 -14.75 12.14
C ARG A 68 -16.66 -13.37 11.99
N LEU A 69 -15.95 -12.31 12.39
CA LEU A 69 -16.43 -10.92 12.25
C LEU A 69 -16.65 -10.55 10.79
N LEU A 70 -15.69 -10.88 9.92
CA LEU A 70 -15.80 -10.61 8.48
C LEU A 70 -16.97 -11.38 7.85
N THR A 71 -17.15 -12.65 8.23
CA THR A 71 -18.28 -13.48 7.76
C THR A 71 -19.61 -12.87 8.21
N LYS A 72 -19.72 -12.47 9.48
CA LYS A 72 -20.91 -11.81 10.03
C LYS A 72 -21.23 -10.51 9.28
N LEU A 73 -20.24 -9.65 9.06
CA LEU A 73 -20.43 -8.38 8.32
C LEU A 73 -20.86 -8.62 6.87
N GLU A 74 -20.39 -9.69 6.24
CA GLU A 74 -20.78 -10.09 4.90
C GLU A 74 -22.23 -10.62 4.86
N GLU A 75 -22.59 -11.51 5.79
CA GLU A 75 -23.95 -12.05 5.95
C GLU A 75 -24.99 -10.96 6.27
N GLU A 76 -24.62 -9.96 7.08
CA GLU A 76 -25.48 -8.83 7.43
C GLU A 76 -25.46 -7.70 6.38
N GLY A 77 -24.76 -7.92 5.26
CA GLY A 77 -24.77 -7.04 4.10
C GLY A 77 -23.97 -5.74 4.27
N ALA A 78 -23.09 -5.63 5.27
CA ALA A 78 -22.24 -4.46 5.47
C ALA A 78 -21.06 -4.40 4.50
N ILE A 79 -20.50 -5.57 4.16
CA ILE A 79 -19.37 -5.68 3.25
C ILE A 79 -19.64 -6.73 2.18
N VAL A 80 -18.95 -6.59 1.05
CA VAL A 80 -18.85 -7.62 0.02
C VAL A 80 -17.41 -8.10 -0.02
N SER A 81 -17.22 -9.39 -0.28
CA SER A 81 -15.89 -9.95 -0.45
C SER A 81 -15.60 -10.47 -1.85
N GLY A 82 -14.33 -10.50 -2.20
CA GLY A 82 -13.85 -10.94 -3.51
C GLY A 82 -12.47 -11.59 -3.43
N ASN A 83 -11.99 -12.02 -4.60
CA ASN A 83 -10.65 -12.56 -4.77
C ASN A 83 -10.05 -12.04 -6.08
N PHE A 84 -9.07 -11.15 -5.94
CA PHE A 84 -8.33 -10.56 -7.07
C PHE A 84 -6.84 -10.89 -6.99
N ASN A 85 -6.50 -12.04 -6.38
CA ASN A 85 -5.11 -12.48 -6.28
C ASN A 85 -4.68 -13.19 -7.58
N ASP A 86 -3.49 -12.85 -8.08
CA ASP A 86 -2.90 -13.52 -9.26
C ASP A 86 -2.58 -15.00 -9.00
N LYS A 87 -2.32 -15.37 -7.75
CA LYS A 87 -1.81 -16.68 -7.35
C LYS A 87 -2.87 -17.48 -6.59
N ARG A 88 -3.13 -18.71 -7.03
CA ARG A 88 -4.13 -19.61 -6.42
C ARG A 88 -3.87 -19.98 -4.95
N TYR A 89 -2.63 -19.92 -4.50
CA TYR A 89 -2.28 -20.22 -3.11
C TYR A 89 -2.32 -19.00 -2.19
N ASP A 90 -2.50 -17.80 -2.74
CA ASP A 90 -2.68 -16.59 -1.96
C ASP A 90 -4.09 -16.59 -1.36
N ARG A 91 -4.15 -16.66 -0.03
CA ARG A 91 -5.39 -16.72 0.75
C ARG A 91 -5.86 -15.33 1.20
N THR A 92 -5.23 -14.26 0.69
CA THR A 92 -5.65 -12.89 0.94
C THR A 92 -7.05 -12.68 0.39
N LYS A 93 -7.97 -12.19 1.23
CA LYS A 93 -9.35 -11.93 0.84
C LYS A 93 -9.52 -10.42 0.64
N TRP A 94 -10.29 -10.06 -0.37
CA TRP A 94 -10.58 -8.66 -0.71
C TRP A 94 -11.94 -8.28 -0.15
N PHE A 95 -12.09 -7.05 0.29
CA PHE A 95 -13.29 -6.51 0.93
C PHE A 95 -13.60 -5.12 0.39
N THR A 96 -14.88 -4.85 0.17
CA THR A 96 -15.42 -3.52 -0.13
C THR A 96 -16.73 -3.32 0.62
N LEU A 97 -17.26 -2.09 0.61
CA LEU A 97 -18.53 -1.77 1.23
C LEU A 97 -19.68 -2.16 0.30
N THR A 98 -20.78 -2.61 0.88
CA THR A 98 -22.03 -2.78 0.12
C THR A 98 -22.66 -1.40 -0.11
N ASN A 99 -23.18 -1.15 -1.33
CA ASN A 99 -23.93 0.07 -1.68
C ASN A 99 -25.15 0.34 -0.78
N ALA A 100 -25.59 -0.65 0.00
CA ALA A 100 -26.70 -0.50 0.94
C ALA A 100 -26.39 0.43 2.13
N ILE A 101 -25.11 0.79 2.33
CA ILE A 101 -24.68 1.69 3.42
C ILE A 101 -24.93 3.17 3.09
N ASP A 102 -25.25 3.49 1.83
CA ASP A 102 -25.46 4.86 1.34
C ASP A 102 -26.62 5.58 2.06
N ASN A 103 -27.52 4.86 2.74
CA ASN A 103 -28.71 5.42 3.38
C ASN A 103 -28.66 5.59 4.91
N TYR A 104 -27.60 5.15 5.62
CA TYR A 104 -27.56 5.20 7.10
C TYR A 104 -26.34 5.89 7.71
N GLY A 105 -25.80 6.90 7.01
CA GLY A 105 -24.88 7.86 7.62
C GLY A 105 -23.44 7.70 7.18
N SER A 106 -23.16 8.33 6.04
CA SER A 106 -21.88 8.92 5.63
C SER A 106 -20.63 8.04 5.65
N LEU A 107 -20.20 7.68 4.45
CA LEU A 107 -18.94 8.22 3.92
C LEU A 107 -19.08 8.47 2.41
N HIS A 108 -19.85 9.49 2.07
CA HIS A 108 -19.62 10.27 0.85
C HIS A 108 -18.27 10.98 1.02
N MET A 109 -17.17 10.37 0.57
CA MET A 109 -15.86 11.03 0.52
C MET A 109 -15.71 12.00 -0.67
N SER A 110 -16.74 12.17 -1.49
CA SER A 110 -16.82 13.25 -2.47
C SER A 110 -17.11 14.59 -1.80
N LYS A 111 -16.13 15.10 -1.04
CA LYS A 111 -15.81 16.52 -0.82
C LYS A 111 -14.91 16.62 0.41
N MET A 112 -13.65 16.24 0.25
CA MET A 112 -12.61 17.02 0.94
C MET A 112 -12.58 18.40 0.26
N THR A 113 -13.46 19.30 0.68
CA THR A 113 -13.40 20.72 0.35
C THR A 113 -12.20 21.32 1.08
N ASN A 114 -11.05 21.39 0.42
CA ASN A 114 -10.12 22.46 0.68
C ASN A 114 -10.55 23.68 -0.15
N GLY A 115 -10.79 24.80 0.52
CA GLY A 115 -10.78 26.12 -0.11
C GLY A 115 -12.15 26.81 -0.25
N LEU A 116 -12.31 27.87 0.53
CA LEU A 116 -13.27 28.95 0.29
C LEU A 116 -13.10 29.52 -1.13
N VAL A 117 -13.97 29.19 -2.09
CA VAL A 117 -14.20 30.03 -3.27
C VAL A 117 -15.66 29.88 -3.72
N LYS A 118 -16.42 30.98 -3.63
CA LYS A 118 -17.66 31.16 -4.41
C LYS A 118 -17.26 31.45 -5.86
N ASN A 119 -17.83 30.74 -6.83
CA ASN A 119 -18.55 31.32 -7.99
C ASN A 119 -18.85 30.27 -9.08
N ASP A 120 -20.14 30.16 -9.36
CA ASP A 120 -20.86 30.07 -10.65
C ASP A 120 -20.44 29.20 -11.85
N SER A 121 -21.51 28.55 -12.34
CA SER A 121 -21.86 28.02 -13.67
C SER A 121 -21.27 26.68 -14.15
N PRO A 122 -22.10 25.82 -14.80
CA PRO A 122 -21.73 24.48 -15.23
C PRO A 122 -21.08 24.48 -16.62
N ILE A 123 -20.14 23.58 -16.87
CA ILE A 123 -19.58 23.31 -18.21
C ILE A 123 -19.43 21.78 -18.39
N PRO A 124 -19.45 21.22 -19.62
CA PRO A 124 -20.47 20.27 -20.09
C PRO A 124 -19.88 18.88 -20.36
N ASP A 125 -20.76 17.89 -20.54
CA ASP A 125 -20.41 16.52 -20.94
C ASP A 125 -19.63 16.47 -22.27
N ASN A 126 -18.30 16.31 -22.19
CA ASN A 126 -17.52 15.63 -23.22
C ASN A 126 -16.14 15.21 -22.69
N TYR A 127 -16.01 13.99 -22.16
CA TYR A 127 -14.70 13.38 -21.91
C TYR A 127 -14.27 12.54 -23.12
N GLN A 128 -13.58 13.20 -24.05
CA GLN A 128 -12.59 12.57 -24.93
C GLN A 128 -11.28 12.41 -24.15
N GLU A 129 -10.56 11.32 -24.41
CA GLU A 129 -9.18 11.10 -23.96
C GLU A 129 -8.25 12.26 -24.35
N THR A 130 -7.33 12.68 -23.46
CA THR A 130 -5.86 12.80 -23.66
C THR A 130 -5.17 13.84 -22.73
N LYS A 131 -4.25 13.32 -21.89
CA LYS A 131 -2.89 13.77 -21.45
C LYS A 131 -2.53 15.22 -21.03
N GLN A 132 -1.61 15.25 -20.04
CA GLN A 132 -0.51 16.22 -19.65
C GLN A 132 -0.75 16.99 -18.31
N ASN A 133 0.16 17.22 -17.32
CA ASN A 133 1.59 16.99 -16.98
C ASN A 133 1.78 17.26 -15.45
N THR A 134 2.73 16.68 -14.70
CA THR A 134 4.15 17.12 -14.59
C THR A 134 5.14 15.97 -14.31
N THR A 135 6.29 16.07 -14.98
CA THR A 135 7.35 15.07 -15.22
C THR A 135 8.61 15.36 -14.39
N HIS A 136 8.64 14.96 -13.12
CA HIS A 136 9.87 14.94 -12.33
C HIS A 136 9.94 13.68 -11.46
N ILE A 137 11.07 12.97 -11.52
CA ILE A 137 11.36 11.82 -10.66
C ILE A 137 11.55 12.33 -9.23
N VAL A 138 10.72 11.85 -8.30
CA VAL A 138 10.80 12.17 -6.88
C VAL A 138 11.47 11.00 -6.17
N LEU A 139 12.68 11.25 -5.64
CA LEU A 139 13.39 10.29 -4.81
C LEU A 139 12.70 10.19 -3.43
N PRO A 140 12.53 8.97 -2.87
CA PRO A 140 11.90 8.79 -1.57
C PRO A 140 12.73 9.35 -0.41
N PHE A 141 14.04 9.54 -0.60
CA PHE A 141 14.96 10.09 0.38
C PHE A 141 15.87 11.11 -0.31
N GLU A 142 16.10 12.25 0.33
CA GLU A 142 16.89 13.37 -0.23
C GLU A 142 18.39 13.28 0.07
N SER A 143 18.82 12.28 0.83
CA SER A 143 20.21 12.11 1.22
C SER A 143 21.11 11.85 0.01
N ASP A 144 22.36 12.31 0.11
CA ASP A 144 23.34 12.08 -0.95
C ASP A 144 23.73 10.60 -1.04
N LEU A 145 23.77 9.89 0.09
CA LEU A 145 23.97 8.44 0.15
C LEU A 145 22.93 7.67 -0.65
N PHE A 146 21.64 7.98 -0.47
CA PHE A 146 20.58 7.29 -1.21
C PHE A 146 20.64 7.61 -2.71
N LYS A 147 20.94 8.86 -3.08
CA LYS A 147 21.14 9.25 -4.50
C LYS A 147 22.27 8.43 -5.12
N GLU A 148 23.40 8.31 -4.44
CA GLU A 148 24.53 7.50 -4.87
C GLU A 148 24.12 6.03 -5.06
N SER A 149 23.49 5.41 -4.06
CA SER A 149 23.01 4.02 -4.16
C SER A 149 22.02 3.83 -5.33
N TRP A 150 21.11 4.78 -5.56
CA TRP A 150 20.17 4.71 -6.69
C TRP A 150 20.87 4.84 -8.04
N THR A 151 21.88 5.72 -8.16
CA THR A 151 22.69 5.81 -9.39
C THR A 151 23.46 4.52 -9.65
N LEU A 152 24.02 3.91 -8.59
CA LEU A 152 24.70 2.63 -8.67
C LEU A 152 23.76 1.51 -9.13
N TRP A 153 22.54 1.45 -8.61
CA TRP A 153 21.50 0.50 -9.04
C TRP A 153 21.18 0.64 -10.54
N LYS A 154 21.04 1.86 -11.04
CA LYS A 154 20.78 2.11 -12.47
C LYS A 154 21.95 1.67 -13.35
N LYS A 155 23.18 1.94 -12.93
CA LYS A 155 24.40 1.49 -13.62
C LYS A 155 24.45 -0.04 -13.70
N TYR A 156 24.29 -0.70 -12.55
CA TYR A 156 24.23 -2.16 -12.44
C TYR A 156 23.17 -2.78 -13.36
N LYS A 157 21.94 -2.24 -13.35
CA LYS A 157 20.84 -2.73 -14.21
C LYS A 157 21.16 -2.59 -15.71
N LYS A 158 21.88 -1.54 -16.10
CA LYS A 158 22.29 -1.30 -17.48
C LYS A 158 23.41 -2.26 -17.90
N GLU A 159 24.42 -2.45 -17.07
CA GLU A 159 25.60 -3.27 -17.37
C GLU A 159 25.29 -4.76 -17.32
N GLU A 160 24.70 -5.24 -16.22
CA GLU A 160 24.49 -6.67 -15.97
C GLU A 160 23.21 -7.22 -16.61
N HIS A 161 22.15 -6.40 -16.68
CA HIS A 161 20.83 -6.84 -17.14
C HIS A 161 20.38 -6.20 -18.46
N LYS A 162 21.22 -5.36 -19.08
CA LYS A 162 20.90 -4.58 -20.29
C LYS A 162 19.55 -3.87 -20.17
N PHE A 163 19.22 -3.42 -18.96
CA PHE A 163 17.92 -2.85 -18.61
C PHE A 163 18.07 -1.34 -18.33
N GLY A 164 17.18 -0.56 -18.94
CA GLY A 164 16.95 0.84 -18.62
C GLY A 164 15.46 1.09 -18.43
N TYR A 165 15.11 2.02 -17.53
CA TYR A 165 13.73 2.48 -17.39
C TYR A 165 13.32 3.22 -18.66
N LYS A 166 12.23 2.78 -19.29
CA LYS A 166 11.76 3.34 -20.59
C LYS A 166 11.00 4.65 -20.43
N SER A 167 10.57 4.96 -19.20
CA SER A 167 9.86 6.19 -18.84
C SER A 167 10.16 6.59 -17.40
N GLU A 168 10.06 7.88 -17.09
CA GLU A 168 10.17 8.40 -15.72
C GLU A 168 9.15 7.75 -14.77
N VAL A 169 7.95 7.43 -15.28
CA VAL A 169 6.91 6.71 -14.55
C VAL A 169 7.39 5.31 -14.13
N SER A 170 8.13 4.61 -14.99
CA SER A 170 8.67 3.30 -14.67
C SER A 170 9.80 3.36 -13.65
N GLU A 171 10.59 4.45 -13.66
CA GLU A 171 11.60 4.73 -12.64
C GLU A 171 10.95 5.05 -11.29
N GLN A 172 9.92 5.91 -11.29
CA GLN A 172 9.14 6.27 -10.11
C GLN A 172 8.45 5.04 -9.49
N ALA A 173 7.93 4.13 -10.31
CA ALA A 173 7.33 2.89 -9.82
C ALA A 173 8.36 2.00 -9.11
N ALA A 174 9.60 1.95 -9.59
CA ALA A 174 10.68 1.21 -8.94
C ALA A 174 11.10 1.85 -7.62
N LEU A 175 11.20 3.18 -7.56
CA LEU A 175 11.44 3.93 -6.32
C LEU A 175 10.32 3.73 -5.30
N ASN A 176 9.07 3.79 -5.73
CA ASN A 176 7.91 3.53 -4.87
C ASN A 176 7.90 2.09 -4.35
N LYS A 177 8.32 1.13 -5.16
CA LYS A 177 8.46 -0.26 -4.73
C LYS A 177 9.57 -0.40 -3.68
N LEU A 178 10.73 0.21 -3.91
CA LEU A 178 11.83 0.21 -2.96
C LEU A 178 11.40 0.81 -1.62
N ASN A 179 10.76 1.99 -1.65
CA ASN A 179 10.27 2.68 -0.46
C ASN A 179 9.24 1.85 0.35
N LYS A 180 8.37 1.11 -0.35
CA LYS A 180 7.45 0.16 0.29
C LYS A 180 8.18 -1.01 0.95
N LEU A 181 9.21 -1.55 0.30
CA LEU A 181 9.97 -2.70 0.82
C LEU A 181 10.85 -2.31 2.01
N SER A 182 11.35 -1.08 2.04
CA SER A 182 12.15 -0.53 3.14
C SER A 182 11.31 0.04 4.29
N ASN A 183 9.98 -0.09 4.24
CA ASN A 183 9.06 0.52 5.22
C ASN A 183 9.28 2.03 5.44
N ASN A 184 9.64 2.77 4.38
CA ASN A 184 10.03 4.18 4.44
C ASN A 184 11.28 4.47 5.29
N ASN A 185 12.14 3.47 5.52
CA ASN A 185 13.45 3.67 6.12
C ASN A 185 14.52 3.77 5.02
N GLU A 186 15.35 4.81 5.09
CA GLU A 186 16.41 5.08 4.13
C GLU A 186 17.51 4.02 4.18
N GLN A 187 17.96 3.64 5.38
CA GLN A 187 19.03 2.67 5.57
C GLN A 187 18.60 1.29 5.05
N ASP A 188 17.36 0.88 5.31
CA ASP A 188 16.80 -0.37 4.79
C ASP A 188 16.67 -0.32 3.25
N ALA A 189 16.43 0.84 2.66
CA ALA A 189 16.35 1.01 1.20
C ALA A 189 17.72 0.89 0.54
N ILE A 190 18.75 1.48 1.14
CA ILE A 190 20.14 1.37 0.70
C ILE A 190 20.59 -0.09 0.82
N GLU A 191 20.35 -0.74 1.96
CA GLU A 191 20.70 -2.14 2.17
C GLU A 191 20.01 -3.08 1.15
N LEU A 192 18.73 -2.82 0.82
CA LEU A 192 18.02 -3.56 -0.22
C LEU A 192 18.65 -3.39 -1.61
N ILE A 193 19.14 -2.19 -1.93
CA ILE A 193 19.86 -1.94 -3.19
C ILE A 193 21.17 -2.72 -3.21
N GLU A 194 21.99 -2.57 -2.17
CA GLU A 194 23.29 -3.22 -2.06
C GLU A 194 23.16 -4.75 -2.11
N HIS A 195 22.20 -5.30 -1.36
CA HIS A 195 21.93 -6.72 -1.35
C HIS A 195 21.48 -7.22 -2.73
N ALA A 196 20.60 -6.50 -3.41
CA ALA A 196 20.15 -6.88 -4.76
C ALA A 196 21.32 -6.89 -5.77
N ILE A 197 22.24 -5.94 -5.67
CA ILE A 197 23.46 -5.90 -6.50
C ILE A 197 24.37 -7.09 -6.17
N ALA A 198 24.65 -7.32 -4.88
CA ALA A 198 25.51 -8.42 -4.43
C ALA A 198 24.98 -9.80 -4.84
N GLN A 199 23.65 -9.96 -4.89
CA GLN A 199 22.99 -11.21 -5.26
C GLN A 199 22.69 -11.34 -6.76
N GLY A 200 23.05 -10.37 -7.59
CA GLY A 200 22.81 -10.48 -9.03
C GLY A 200 21.34 -10.28 -9.44
N TRP A 201 20.51 -9.66 -8.60
CA TRP A 201 19.06 -9.64 -8.76
C TRP A 201 18.55 -8.62 -9.79
N LYS A 202 17.51 -9.00 -10.52
CA LYS A 202 16.82 -8.12 -11.48
C LYS A 202 15.92 -7.05 -10.84
N GLY A 203 15.68 -7.13 -9.54
CA GLY A 203 14.79 -6.24 -8.80
C GLY A 203 14.88 -6.44 -7.30
N PHE A 204 14.14 -5.63 -6.54
CA PHE A 204 14.11 -5.68 -5.08
C PHE A 204 13.08 -6.69 -4.56
N TYR A 205 13.48 -7.46 -3.56
CA TYR A 205 12.66 -8.46 -2.89
C TYR A 205 12.90 -8.37 -1.38
N THR A 206 11.87 -8.62 -0.58
CA THR A 206 12.05 -8.79 0.87
C THR A 206 12.69 -10.15 1.14
N ASN A 207 13.78 -10.18 1.91
CA ASN A 207 14.26 -11.42 2.50
C ASN A 207 13.15 -12.00 3.37
N GLY A 208 12.54 -13.08 2.89
CA GLY A 208 11.58 -13.83 3.69
C GLY A 208 12.29 -14.32 4.95
N ILE A 209 11.70 -14.00 6.11
CA ILE A 209 12.03 -14.54 7.43
C ILE A 209 13.12 -13.76 8.20
N ARG A 210 12.70 -12.92 9.16
CA ARG A 210 13.46 -12.74 10.41
C ARG A 210 13.48 -14.10 11.13
N SER A 211 14.50 -14.92 10.90
CA SER A 211 14.86 -16.01 11.82
C SER A 211 16.33 -16.39 11.68
N LYS A 212 17.11 -15.97 12.68
CA LYS A 212 18.38 -16.52 13.18
C LYS A 212 19.41 -17.00 12.14
N GLY A 213 20.47 -16.22 11.97
CA GLY A 213 21.78 -16.75 11.58
C GLY A 213 22.70 -15.76 10.86
N LYS A 214 23.70 -15.25 11.60
CA LYS A 214 24.80 -14.35 11.20
C LYS A 214 24.37 -12.93 10.81
N ASP A 215 24.54 -12.02 11.77
CA ASP A 215 24.48 -10.59 11.55
C ASP A 215 25.44 -10.21 10.41
N PHE A 216 24.88 -9.61 9.36
CA PHE A 216 25.65 -8.96 8.31
C PHE A 216 26.25 -7.69 8.92
N ASP A 217 27.57 -7.66 9.01
CA ASP A 217 28.32 -6.53 9.56
C ASP A 217 28.51 -5.48 8.46
N ALA A 218 27.59 -4.51 8.43
CA ALA A 218 27.58 -3.41 7.47
C ALA A 218 28.84 -2.52 7.57
N GLU A 219 29.46 -2.42 8.75
CA GLU A 219 30.72 -1.67 8.93
C GLU A 219 31.88 -2.41 8.27
N LYS A 220 31.93 -3.73 8.42
CA LYS A 220 32.95 -4.58 7.78
C LYS A 220 32.85 -4.58 6.25
N TYR A 221 31.64 -4.52 5.70
CA TYR A 221 31.44 -4.42 4.25
C TYR A 221 31.82 -3.05 3.70
N ARG A 222 31.46 -1.97 4.41
CA ARG A 222 31.89 -0.59 4.06
C ARG A 222 33.41 -0.45 4.07
N ALA A 223 34.09 -0.97 5.09
CA ALA A 223 35.54 -0.98 5.17
C ALA A 223 36.21 -1.77 4.02
N TYR A 224 35.56 -2.80 3.47
CA TYR A 224 36.07 -3.54 2.32
C TYR A 224 35.94 -2.74 1.01
N ILE A 225 34.82 -2.03 0.81
CA ILE A 225 34.63 -1.17 -0.37
C ILE A 225 35.63 0.00 -0.36
N ASP A 226 35.93 0.57 0.80
CA ASP A 226 36.92 1.65 0.93
C ASP A 226 38.37 1.19 0.66
N THR A 227 38.62 -0.12 0.58
CA THR A 227 39.94 -0.70 0.28
C THR A 227 40.12 -1.18 -1.17
N LEU A 228 39.09 -1.06 -2.01
CA LEU A 228 39.11 -1.37 -3.45
C LEU A 228 39.35 -0.11 -4.29
#